data_AF-C4GH73-F1
#
_entry.id   AF-C4GH73-F1
#
_cell.length_a   1.000
_cell.length_b   1.000
_cell.length_c   1.000
_cell.angle_alpha   90.00
_cell.angle_beta   90.00
_cell.angle_gamma   90.00
#
_symmetry.space_group_name_H-M   'P 1'
#
loop_
_entity.id
_entity.type
_entity.pdbx_description
1 polymer ?
#
loop_
_entity_poly.entity_id
_entity_poly.type
_entity_poly.pdbx_seq_one_letter_code
_entity_poly.pdbx_strand_id
1 'polypeptide(L)'
;MHRGAILGKPALPEHAAAMLRELSGDTHQVLTAVCVSFGEHEHACVQQNNVQFCPLGDAQIAAYIATGEPLDKAGAYGIQGIGGVFVQHLAGSFTGVMGLPVFETIALLQRCGAAVPPFQAASCA
;
A
#
# COMPACT_ATOMS: atom_id res chain seq x y z
N MET A 1 5.66 -3.83 -6.16
CA MET A 1 6.46 -4.83 -6.90
C MET A 1 5.54 -5.60 -7.82
N HIS A 2 5.92 -5.76 -9.07
CA HIS A 2 5.14 -6.50 -10.06
C HIS A 2 6.11 -7.36 -10.89
N ARG A 3 5.82 -8.66 -11.05
CA ARG A 3 6.65 -9.62 -11.82
C ARG A 3 8.15 -9.58 -11.52
N GLY A 4 8.53 -9.41 -10.25
CA GLY A 4 9.95 -9.34 -9.86
C GLY A 4 10.55 -7.93 -9.84
N ALA A 5 9.87 -6.92 -10.41
CA ALA A 5 10.38 -5.56 -10.51
C ALA A 5 9.81 -4.63 -9.43
N ILE A 6 10.65 -3.73 -8.92
CA ILE A 6 10.23 -2.64 -8.02
C ILE A 6 9.70 -1.49 -8.88
N LEU A 7 8.46 -1.06 -8.58
CA LEU A 7 7.84 0.09 -9.24
C LEU A 7 8.05 1.32 -8.34
N GLY A 8 8.92 2.22 -8.77
CA GLY A 8 9.15 3.51 -8.11
C GLY A 8 8.06 4.54 -8.44
N LYS A 9 8.34 5.81 -8.13
CA LYS A 9 7.50 6.93 -8.59
C LYS A 9 7.73 7.17 -10.08
N PRO A 10 6.68 7.47 -10.87
CA PRO A 10 6.88 7.80 -12.27
C PRO A 10 7.60 9.16 -12.38
N ALA A 11 8.61 9.24 -13.24
CA ALA A 11 9.34 10.49 -13.46
C ALA A 11 8.57 11.50 -14.32
N LEU A 12 7.73 10.98 -15.23
CA LEU A 12 6.94 11.74 -16.19
C LEU A 12 5.57 11.06 -16.43
N PRO A 13 4.58 11.78 -16.97
CA PRO A 13 3.25 11.23 -17.28
C PRO A 13 3.30 9.95 -18.14
N GLU A 14 4.23 9.82 -19.08
CA GLU A 14 4.33 8.63 -19.93
C GLU A 14 4.76 7.40 -19.12
N HIS A 15 5.64 7.59 -18.12
CA HIS A 15 6.02 6.53 -17.20
C HIS A 15 4.84 6.08 -16.33
N ALA A 16 4.00 7.03 -15.88
CA ALA A 16 2.78 6.69 -15.14
C ALA A 16 1.82 5.85 -15.99
N ALA A 17 1.63 6.23 -17.26
CA ALA A 17 0.80 5.46 -18.20
C ALA A 17 1.33 4.05 -18.42
N ALA A 18 2.65 3.89 -18.58
CA ALA A 18 3.29 2.58 -18.74
C ALA A 18 3.08 1.69 -17.50
N MET A 19 3.30 2.22 -16.30
CA MET A 19 3.07 1.49 -15.04
C MET A 19 1.59 1.08 -14.90
N LEU A 20 0.65 2.00 -15.16
CA LEU A 20 -0.79 1.71 -15.05
C LEU A 20 -1.24 0.65 -16.07
N ARG A 21 -0.69 0.65 -17.29
CA ARG A 21 -0.95 -0.41 -18.27
C ARG A 21 -0.36 -1.75 -17.85
N GLU A 22 0.81 -1.74 -17.21
CA GLU A 22 1.44 -2.96 -16.71
C GLU A 22 0.64 -3.61 -15.57
N LEU A 23 0.07 -2.78 -14.69
CA LEU A 23 -0.76 -3.23 -13.56
C LEU A 23 -2.21 -3.57 -13.96
N SER A 24 -2.69 -3.05 -15.09
CA SER A 24 -4.06 -3.22 -15.59
C SER A 24 -4.49 -4.68 -15.63
N GLY A 25 -5.55 -5.03 -14.89
CA GLY A 25 -6.09 -6.39 -14.84
C GLY A 25 -5.20 -7.44 -14.18
N ASP A 26 -4.06 -7.06 -13.60
CA ASP A 26 -3.09 -7.97 -12.98
C ASP A 26 -3.07 -7.78 -11.44
N THR A 27 -2.35 -8.66 -10.77
CA THR A 27 -2.08 -8.58 -9.33
C THR A 27 -0.63 -8.20 -9.07
N HIS A 28 -0.42 -7.17 -8.27
CA HIS A 28 0.90 -6.74 -7.81
C HIS A 28 1.00 -6.76 -6.30
N GLN A 29 2.24 -6.69 -5.81
CA GLN A 29 2.55 -6.73 -4.39
C GLN A 29 2.91 -5.35 -3.86
N VAL A 30 2.33 -4.98 -2.72
CA VAL A 30 2.80 -3.87 -1.90
C VAL A 30 3.39 -4.44 -0.62
N LEU A 31 4.69 -4.24 -0.42
CA LEU A 31 5.41 -4.71 0.75
C LEU A 31 5.74 -3.52 1.63
N THR A 32 5.37 -3.61 2.90
CA THR A 32 5.63 -2.57 3.88
C THR A 32 6.37 -3.16 5.06
N ALA A 33 7.61 -2.73 5.25
CA ALA A 33 8.44 -3.12 6.38
C ALA A 33 8.23 -2.17 7.55
N VAL A 34 8.14 -2.72 8.76
CA VAL A 34 8.13 -1.95 10.01
C VAL A 34 9.21 -2.49 10.91
N CYS A 35 9.96 -1.58 11.53
CA CYS A 35 10.91 -1.89 12.59
C CYS A 35 10.57 -1.03 13.81
N VAL A 36 10.55 -1.65 14.98
CA VAL A 36 10.40 -0.99 16.28
C VAL A 36 11.66 -1.27 17.09
N SER A 37 12.36 -0.21 17.47
CA SER A 37 13.49 -0.24 18.40
C SER A 37 13.10 0.54 19.65
N PHE A 38 13.05 -0.13 20.80
CA PHE A 38 12.63 0.44 22.08
C PHE A 38 13.35 -0.24 23.25
N GLY A 39 14.09 0.53 24.05
CA GLY A 39 14.96 -0.01 25.08
C GLY A 39 16.07 -0.86 24.47
N GLU A 40 16.23 -2.10 24.96
CA GLU A 40 17.18 -3.09 24.42
C GLU A 40 16.53 -4.03 23.38
N HIS A 41 15.28 -3.79 23.00
CA HIS A 41 14.54 -4.63 22.07
C HIS A 41 14.45 -4.00 20.68
N GLU A 42 14.77 -4.79 19.66
CA GLU A 42 14.53 -4.46 18.26
C GLU A 42 13.78 -5.60 17.59
N HIS A 43 12.64 -5.27 16.98
CA HIS A 43 11.83 -6.22 16.23
C HIS A 43 11.37 -5.61 14.92
N ALA A 44 11.43 -6.41 13.85
CA ALA A 44 10.97 -6.02 12.54
C ALA A 44 10.09 -7.09 11.91
N CYS A 45 9.21 -6.66 11.01
CA CYS A 45 8.47 -7.55 10.13
C CYS A 45 8.25 -6.89 8.76
N VAL A 46 8.00 -7.71 7.76
CA VAL A 46 7.54 -7.25 6.44
C VAL A 46 6.11 -7.75 6.25
N GLN A 47 5.19 -6.81 6.04
CA GLN A 47 3.80 -7.09 5.74
C GLN A 47 3.62 -7.05 4.22
N GLN A 48 3.06 -8.13 3.65
CA GLN A 48 2.86 -8.27 2.21
C GLN A 48 1.38 -8.18 1.85
N ASN A 49 1.07 -7.40 0.81
CA ASN A 49 -0.27 -7.21 0.27
C ASN A 49 -0.30 -7.61 -1.18
N ASN A 50 -1.33 -8.34 -1.60
CA ASN A 50 -1.67 -8.54 -3.00
C ASN A 50 -2.80 -7.57 -3.36
N VAL A 51 -2.56 -6.71 -4.33
CA VAL A 51 -3.54 -5.76 -4.86
C VAL A 51 -3.84 -6.16 -6.29
N GLN A 52 -5.11 -6.40 -6.59
CA GLN A 52 -5.58 -6.71 -7.92
C GLN A 52 -6.26 -5.49 -8.52
N PHE A 53 -5.84 -5.11 -9.71
CA PHE A 53 -6.50 -4.08 -10.50
C PHE A 53 -7.60 -4.66 -11.39
N CYS A 54 -8.66 -3.89 -11.61
CA CYS A 54 -9.54 -4.13 -12.74
C CYS A 54 -8.80 -3.81 -14.06
N PRO A 55 -9.27 -4.34 -15.21
CA PRO A 55 -8.77 -3.91 -16.50
C PRO A 55 -9.02 -2.41 -16.73
N LEU A 56 -7.97 -1.68 -17.10
CA LEU A 56 -7.97 -0.25 -17.36
C LEU A 56 -7.91 0.02 -18.87
N GLY A 57 -8.78 0.89 -19.36
CA GLY A 57 -8.70 1.45 -20.70
C GLY A 57 -7.82 2.70 -20.78
N ASP A 58 -7.29 3.02 -21.96
CA ASP A 58 -6.41 4.18 -22.17
C ASP A 58 -7.06 5.51 -21.76
N ALA A 59 -8.37 5.67 -21.96
CA ALA A 59 -9.10 6.87 -21.57
C ALA A 59 -9.14 7.04 -20.03
N GLN A 60 -9.28 5.96 -19.27
CA GLN A 60 -9.25 6.00 -17.80
C GLN A 60 -7.84 6.35 -17.30
N ILE A 61 -6.82 5.75 -17.90
CA ILE A 61 -5.41 6.03 -17.58
C ILE A 61 -5.10 7.50 -17.84
N ALA A 62 -5.46 8.03 -19.02
CA ALA A 62 -5.25 9.42 -19.37
C ALA A 62 -5.98 10.38 -18.40
N ALA A 63 -7.23 10.08 -18.07
CA ALA A 63 -8.02 10.89 -17.14
C ALA A 63 -7.39 10.90 -15.73
N TYR A 64 -6.89 9.75 -15.26
CA TYR A 64 -6.24 9.67 -13.95
C TYR A 64 -4.90 10.41 -13.92
N ILE A 65 -4.10 10.31 -14.97
CA ILE A 65 -2.85 11.07 -15.08
C ILE A 65 -3.12 12.58 -15.09
N ALA A 66 -4.19 13.03 -15.74
CA ALA A 66 -4.56 14.43 -15.76
C ALA A 66 -4.93 15.01 -14.38
N THR A 67 -5.22 14.17 -13.38
CA THR A 67 -5.44 14.65 -11.99
C THR A 67 -4.14 15.02 -11.28
N GLY A 68 -2.99 14.54 -11.78
CA GLY A 68 -1.68 14.70 -11.16
C GLY A 68 -1.41 13.75 -9.98
N GLU A 69 -2.43 13.04 -9.47
CA GLU A 69 -2.28 12.09 -8.36
C GLU A 69 -1.19 11.01 -8.58
N PRO A 70 -1.03 10.43 -9.79
CA PRO A 70 -0.03 9.37 -10.01
C PRO A 70 1.41 9.78 -9.74
N LEU A 71 1.76 11.06 -9.90
CA LEU A 71 3.15 11.48 -10.04
C LEU A 71 3.95 11.41 -8.74
N ASP A 72 3.29 11.49 -7.58
CA ASP A 72 3.97 11.35 -6.28
C ASP A 72 4.01 9.91 -5.75
N LYS A 73 3.35 8.95 -6.43
CA LYS A 73 3.05 7.62 -5.91
C LYS A 73 3.92 6.53 -6.53
N ALA A 74 4.46 5.65 -5.69
CA ALA A 74 5.13 4.45 -6.18
C ALA A 74 4.12 3.53 -6.89
N GLY A 75 4.46 3.04 -8.09
CA GLY A 75 3.52 2.30 -8.93
C GLY A 75 2.43 3.16 -9.57
N ALA A 76 2.55 4.48 -9.51
CA ALA A 76 1.68 5.45 -10.16
C ALA A 76 0.20 5.44 -9.70
N TYR A 77 -0.10 4.93 -8.49
CA TYR A 77 -1.45 5.04 -7.90
C TYR A 77 -1.43 5.14 -6.38
N GLY A 78 -2.48 5.72 -5.79
CA GLY A 78 -2.75 5.68 -4.35
C GLY A 78 -4.11 5.05 -4.06
N ILE A 79 -4.14 4.00 -3.22
CA ILE A 79 -5.39 3.30 -2.87
C ILE A 79 -6.40 4.17 -2.09
N GLN A 80 -5.90 5.17 -1.37
CA GLN A 80 -6.69 6.12 -0.58
C GLN A 80 -7.23 7.30 -1.39
N GLY A 81 -6.75 7.46 -2.63
CA GLY A 81 -7.13 8.54 -3.54
C GLY A 81 -8.05 8.06 -4.66
N ILE A 82 -8.04 8.78 -5.77
CA ILE A 82 -8.78 8.41 -7.00
C ILE A 82 -8.28 7.06 -7.51
N GLY A 83 -6.99 6.73 -7.32
CA GLY A 83 -6.42 5.43 -7.72
C GLY A 83 -7.12 4.22 -7.08
N GLY A 84 -7.85 4.40 -5.97
CA GLY A 84 -8.67 3.37 -5.36
C GLY A 84 -9.76 2.81 -6.27
N VAL A 85 -10.23 3.58 -7.27
CA VAL A 85 -11.26 3.11 -8.22
C VAL A 85 -10.79 1.96 -9.12
N PHE A 86 -9.48 1.71 -9.20
CA PHE A 86 -8.91 0.62 -9.97
C PHE A 86 -8.78 -0.67 -9.17
N VAL A 87 -8.79 -0.60 -7.84
CA VAL A 87 -8.54 -1.75 -6.97
C VAL A 87 -9.79 -2.63 -6.93
N GLN A 88 -9.74 -3.75 -7.62
CA GLN A 88 -10.81 -4.75 -7.63
C GLN A 88 -10.78 -5.62 -6.38
N HIS A 89 -9.58 -5.95 -5.89
CA HIS A 89 -9.39 -6.78 -4.71
C HIS A 89 -8.11 -6.43 -3.97
N LEU A 90 -8.14 -6.53 -2.64
CA LEU A 90 -7.00 -6.42 -1.76
C LEU A 90 -6.99 -7.62 -0.81
N ALA A 91 -5.91 -8.38 -0.81
CA ALA A 91 -5.61 -9.40 0.19
C ALA A 91 -4.40 -8.95 1.01
N GLY A 92 -4.61 -8.65 2.30
CA GLY A 92 -3.59 -8.14 3.21
C GLY A 92 -4.12 -7.02 4.12
N SER A 93 -3.27 -6.05 4.41
CA SER A 93 -3.53 -4.89 5.26
C SER A 93 -3.71 -3.64 4.42
N PHE A 94 -4.91 -3.07 4.41
CA PHE A 94 -5.16 -1.76 3.80
C PHE A 94 -4.22 -0.69 4.36
N THR A 95 -4.04 -0.67 5.69
CA THR A 95 -3.09 0.26 6.35
C THR A 95 -1.64 0.00 5.94
N GLY A 96 -1.28 -1.26 5.70
CA GLY A 96 0.00 -1.66 5.13
C GLY A 96 0.21 -1.07 3.74
N VAL A 97 -0.78 -1.15 2.85
CA VAL A 97 -0.74 -0.52 1.52
C VAL A 97 -0.60 1.01 1.61
N MET A 98 -1.26 1.64 2.59
CA MET A 98 -1.09 3.09 2.83
C MET A 98 0.29 3.47 3.37
N GLY A 99 1.09 2.52 3.84
CA GLY A 99 2.48 2.73 4.26
C GLY A 99 2.78 2.43 5.73
N LEU A 100 1.79 2.08 6.55
CA LEU A 100 2.02 1.61 7.92
C LEU A 100 1.04 0.50 8.30
N PRO A 101 1.46 -0.77 8.33
CA PRO A 101 0.61 -1.88 8.74
C PRO A 101 0.33 -1.78 10.25
N VAL A 102 -0.82 -1.18 10.61
CA VAL A 102 -1.11 -0.78 12.00
C VAL A 102 -1.17 -1.98 12.94
N PHE A 103 -1.76 -3.10 12.48
CA PHE A 103 -1.85 -4.32 13.27
C PHE A 103 -0.46 -4.84 13.67
N GLU A 104 0.42 -5.02 12.68
CA GLU A 104 1.79 -5.47 12.86
C GLU A 104 2.60 -4.46 13.69
N THR A 105 2.39 -3.17 13.46
CA THR A 105 3.07 -2.10 14.21
C THR A 105 2.74 -2.17 15.71
N ILE A 106 1.47 -2.31 16.07
CA ILE A 106 1.04 -2.45 17.47
C ILE A 106 1.60 -3.74 18.09
N ALA A 107 1.58 -4.85 17.34
CA ALA A 107 2.14 -6.11 17.82
C ALA A 107 3.65 -5.99 18.10
N LEU A 108 4.41 -5.29 17.25
CA LEU A 108 5.83 -5.04 17.48
C LEU A 108 6.07 -4.13 18.70
N LEU A 109 5.29 -3.04 18.83
CA LEU A 109 5.36 -2.15 20.00
C LEU A 109 5.11 -2.91 21.32
N GLN A 110 4.07 -3.76 21.36
CA GLN A 110 3.77 -4.62 22.51
C GLN A 110 4.94 -5.56 22.84
N ARG A 111 5.52 -6.20 21.81
CA ARG A 111 6.66 -7.11 21.98
C ARG A 111 7.91 -6.42 22.53
N CYS A 112 8.13 -5.16 22.18
CA CYS A 112 9.23 -4.37 22.73
C CYS A 112 8.92 -3.79 24.13
N GLY A 113 7.72 -4.03 24.68
CA GLY A 113 7.32 -3.49 25.98
C GLY A 113 6.92 -2.01 25.96
N ALA A 114 6.67 -1.45 24.77
CA ALA A 114 6.18 -0.07 24.64
C ALA A 114 4.70 0.02 25.05
N ALA A 115 4.29 1.18 25.58
CA ALA A 115 2.89 1.45 25.84
C ALA A 115 2.10 1.49 24.52
N VAL A 116 0.99 0.78 24.46
CA VAL A 116 0.05 0.78 23.32
C VAL A 116 -1.34 1.16 23.80
N PRO A 117 -2.22 1.67 22.92
CA PRO A 117 -3.56 2.07 23.33
C PRO A 117 -4.32 0.91 24.00
N PRO A 118 -4.96 1.14 25.16
CA PRO A 118 -5.76 0.13 25.85
C PRO A 118 -7.13 0.07 25.19
N PHE A 119 -7.22 -0.49 23.98
CA PHE A 119 -8.51 -0.71 23.33
C PHE A 119 -9.31 -1.73 24.16
N GLN A 120 -10.15 -1.25 25.08
CA GLN A 120 -11.13 -2.06 25.77
C GLN A 120 -12.11 -2.58 24.72
N ALA A 121 -12.28 -3.90 24.61
CA ALA A 121 -13.40 -4.46 23.87
C ALA A 121 -14.67 -3.87 24.48
N ALA A 122 -15.47 -3.15 23.70
CA ALA A 122 -16.78 -2.70 24.17
C ALA A 122 -17.55 -3.95 24.62
N SER A 123 -17.83 -4.06 25.92
CA SER A 123 -18.77 -5.04 26.42
C SER A 123 -20.09 -4.77 25.72
N CYS A 124 -20.51 -5.67 24.83
CA CYS A 124 -21.85 -5.65 24.28
C CYS A 124 -22.83 -5.72 25.46
N ALA A 125 -23.61 -4.66 25.65
CA ALA A 125 -24.79 -4.66 26.49
C ALA A 125 -25.99 -5.19 25.69
#